data_AF-A0A0F9MMU2-F1
#
_entry.id   AF-A0A0F9MMU2-F1
#
_cell.length_a   1.000
_cell.length_b   1.000
_cell.length_c   1.000
_cell.angle_alpha   90.00
_cell.angle_beta   90.00
_cell.angle_gamma   90.00
#
_symmetry.space_group_name_H-M   'P 1'
#
loop_
_entity.id
_entity.type
_entity.pdbx_description
1 polymer ?
#
loop_
_entity_poly.entity_id
_entity_poly.type
_entity_poly.pdbx_seq_one_letter_code
_entity_poly.pdbx_strand_id
1 'polypeptide(L)'
;MEEDDKKHLTGRWQVANEVEEEVFDTFDTEEEAQAAMDKMQAEFDRDDKIEAEYLTWEKECMARHNISQEDLRVFLVNGPSGK
;
A
#
# COMPACT_ATOMS: atom_id res chain seq x y z
N MET A 1 -35.38 -10.10 3.19
CA MET A 1 -34.34 -10.43 2.20
C MET A 1 -33.02 -10.13 2.88
N GLU A 2 -32.33 -11.20 3.28
CA GLU A 2 -30.88 -11.44 3.15
C GLU A 2 -30.23 -10.61 2.03
N GLU A 3 -28.97 -10.20 2.02
CA GLU A 3 -27.69 -10.44 2.69
C GLU A 3 -26.85 -9.18 2.25
N ASP A 4 -25.77 -8.73 2.86
CA ASP A 4 -24.54 -9.48 2.95
C ASP A 4 -23.49 -8.72 3.79
N ASP A 5 -22.74 -9.51 4.51
CA ASP A 5 -21.82 -9.20 5.59
C ASP A 5 -20.47 -8.78 5.00
N LYS A 6 -20.24 -7.48 4.76
CA LYS A 6 -18.89 -7.00 4.39
C LYS A 6 -18.01 -6.78 5.61
N LYS A 7 -17.86 -7.84 6.41
CA LYS A 7 -16.62 -8.13 7.13
C LYS A 7 -15.61 -8.66 6.13
N HIS A 8 -14.87 -7.76 5.47
CA HIS A 8 -13.57 -8.13 4.93
C HIS A 8 -12.53 -7.34 5.71
N LEU A 9 -12.15 -7.94 6.83
CA LEU A 9 -10.89 -7.70 7.54
C LEU A 9 -9.76 -8.01 6.55
N THR A 10 -9.45 -7.07 5.66
CA THR A 10 -8.13 -7.02 5.06
C THR A 10 -7.24 -6.43 6.14
N GLY A 11 -6.30 -7.23 6.65
CA GLY A 11 -5.24 -6.77 7.56
C GLY A 11 -4.26 -5.81 6.89
N ARG A 12 -4.77 -4.90 6.03
CA ARG A 12 -4.13 -3.63 5.74
C ARG A 12 -3.82 -3.02 7.08
N TRP A 13 -2.58 -2.59 7.26
CA TRP A 13 -2.30 -1.47 8.14
C TRP A 13 -3.42 -0.47 7.91
N GLN A 14 -4.25 -0.26 8.92
CA GLN A 14 -5.07 0.93 8.97
C GLN A 14 -4.05 2.06 9.04
N VAL A 15 -3.57 2.49 7.87
CA VAL A 15 -3.10 3.86 7.69
C VAL A 15 -4.24 4.64 8.27
N ALA A 16 -4.01 5.23 9.44
CA ALA A 16 -4.97 6.10 10.07
C ALA A 16 -5.39 7.04 8.94
N ASN A 17 -6.64 6.92 8.51
CA ASN A 17 -7.25 7.88 7.61
C ASN A 17 -7.49 9.11 8.48
N GLU A 18 -6.40 9.69 9.01
CA GLU A 18 -6.34 11.09 9.33
C GLU A 18 -6.75 11.73 8.01
N VAL A 19 -7.87 12.44 8.08
CA VAL A 19 -8.41 13.19 6.97
C VAL A 19 -7.29 14.12 6.55
N GLU A 20 -6.49 13.70 5.56
CA GLU A 20 -5.57 14.59 4.87
C GLU A 20 -6.49 15.69 4.36
N GLU A 21 -6.35 16.90 4.91
CA GLU A 21 -6.92 18.07 4.28
C GLU A 21 -6.48 17.99 2.83
N GLU A 22 -7.44 17.91 1.92
CA GLU A 22 -7.19 17.91 0.47
C GLU A 22 -6.66 19.32 0.13
N VAL A 23 -5.37 19.52 0.39
CA VAL A 23 -4.66 20.75 0.06
C VAL A 23 -4.43 20.71 -1.43
N PHE A 24 -5.29 21.39 -2.18
CA PHE A 24 -5.04 21.67 -3.58
C PHE A 24 -3.84 22.61 -3.67
N ASP A 25 -2.67 22.07 -4.03
CA ASP A 25 -1.54 22.89 -4.41
C ASP A 25 -1.94 23.75 -5.61
N THR A 26 -2.02 25.06 -5.39
CA THR A 26 -2.25 26.04 -6.47
C THR A 26 -0.89 26.42 -7.05
N PHE A 27 -0.63 25.98 -8.28
CA PHE A 27 0.58 26.35 -9.01
C PHE A 27 0.38 27.67 -9.75
N ASP A 28 1.38 28.54 -9.73
CA ASP A 28 1.32 29.87 -10.35
C ASP A 28 1.51 29.79 -11.88
N THR A 29 2.03 28.66 -12.39
CA THR A 29 2.30 28.44 -13.81
C THR A 29 1.93 27.03 -14.29
N GLU A 30 1.64 26.90 -15.58
CA GLU A 30 1.37 25.61 -16.24
C GLU A 30 2.58 24.67 -16.20
N GLU A 31 3.80 25.22 -16.26
CA GLU A 31 5.06 24.46 -16.18
C GLU A 31 5.24 23.81 -14.79
N GLU A 32 4.92 24.52 -13.71
CA GLU A 32 4.98 23.99 -12.35
C GLU A 32 3.91 22.91 -12.10
N ALA A 33 2.70 23.11 -12.63
CA ALA A 33 1.63 22.11 -12.56
C ALA A 33 2.01 20.82 -13.31
N GLN A 34 2.61 20.94 -14.51
CA GLN A 34 3.07 19.78 -15.27
C GLN A 34 4.21 19.04 -14.56
N ALA A 35 5.19 19.77 -13.99
CA ALA A 35 6.27 19.17 -13.23
C ALA A 35 5.78 18.43 -11.97
N ALA A 36 4.74 18.95 -11.30
CA ALA A 36 4.12 18.29 -10.16
C ALA A 36 3.36 17.01 -10.58
N MET A 37 2.61 17.05 -11.69
CA MET A 37 1.95 15.87 -12.24
C MET A 37 2.95 14.79 -12.67
N ASP A 38 4.04 15.17 -13.35
CA ASP A 38 5.09 14.24 -13.77
C ASP A 38 5.76 13.58 -12.56
N LYS A 39 5.99 14.34 -11.48
CA LYS A 39 6.51 13.82 -10.22
C LYS A 39 5.55 12.83 -9.57
N MET A 40 4.26 13.16 -9.49
CA MET A 40 3.25 12.24 -8.95
C MET A 40 3.17 10.96 -9.77
N GLN A 41 3.19 11.05 -11.10
CA GLN A 41 3.19 9.87 -11.96
C GLN A 41 4.43 8.99 -11.73
N ALA A 42 5.61 9.59 -11.59
CA ALA A 42 6.83 8.84 -11.28
C ALA A 42 6.77 8.17 -9.89
N GLU A 43 6.11 8.80 -8.91
CA GLU A 43 5.87 8.19 -7.60
C GLU A 43 4.89 7.03 -7.68
N PHE A 44 3.79 7.16 -8.43
CA PHE A 44 2.86 6.06 -8.68
C PHE A 44 3.52 4.89 -9.40
N ASP A 45 4.30 5.14 -10.45
CA ASP A 45 5.02 4.09 -11.19
C ASP A 45 6.04 3.36 -10.29
N ARG A 46 6.69 4.09 -9.38
CA ARG A 46 7.60 3.52 -8.39
C ARG A 46 6.84 2.64 -7.40
N ASP A 47 5.72 3.12 -6.89
CA ASP A 47 4.92 2.42 -5.89
C ASP A 47 4.28 1.15 -6.48
N ASP A 48 3.80 1.20 -7.72
CA ASP A 48 3.32 0.04 -8.48
C ASP A 48 4.40 -1.04 -8.64
N LYS A 49 5.64 -0.61 -8.95
CA LYS A 49 6.77 -1.54 -9.05
C LYS A 49 7.09 -2.19 -7.70
N ILE A 50 7.10 -1.40 -6.63
CA ILE A 50 7.33 -1.89 -5.28
C ILE A 50 6.24 -2.89 -4.88
N GLU A 51 4.97 -2.60 -5.16
CA GLU A 51 3.86 -3.51 -4.89
C GLU A 51 4.02 -4.84 -5.63
N ALA A 52 4.40 -4.81 -6.92
CA ALA A 52 4.63 -6.02 -7.69
C ALA A 52 5.78 -6.89 -7.13
N GLU A 53 6.86 -6.25 -6.68
CA GLU A 53 7.98 -6.92 -6.01
C GLU A 53 7.56 -7.56 -4.68
N TYR A 54 6.81 -6.83 -3.85
CA TYR A 54 6.27 -7.36 -2.58
C TYR A 54 5.33 -8.54 -2.81
N LEU A 55 4.40 -8.45 -3.76
CA LEU A 55 3.47 -9.54 -4.07
C LEU A 55 4.20 -10.81 -4.54
N THR A 56 5.31 -10.64 -5.26
CA THR A 56 6.16 -11.76 -5.68
C THR A 56 6.86 -12.37 -4.48
N TRP A 57 7.47 -11.52 -3.64
CA TRP A 57 8.12 -11.96 -2.41
C TRP A 57 7.16 -12.68 -1.45
N GLU A 58 5.93 -12.19 -1.26
CA GLU A 58 4.94 -12.83 -0.40
C GLU A 58 4.59 -14.24 -0.88
N LYS A 59 4.35 -14.41 -2.19
CA LYS A 59 4.08 -15.71 -2.79
C LYS A 59 5.25 -16.67 -2.61
N GLU A 60 6.47 -16.20 -2.83
CA GLU A 60 7.67 -17.01 -2.62
C GLU A 60 7.85 -17.39 -1.14
N CYS A 61 7.61 -16.47 -0.22
CA CYS A 61 7.73 -16.70 1.21
C CYS A 61 6.72 -17.76 1.68
N MET A 62 5.44 -17.63 1.28
CA MET A 62 4.41 -18.62 1.57
C MET A 62 4.77 -19.99 1.01
N ALA A 63 5.25 -20.06 -0.24
CA ALA A 63 5.64 -21.31 -0.88
C ALA A 63 6.87 -21.96 -0.22
N ARG A 64 7.92 -21.19 0.11
CA ARG A 64 9.16 -21.69 0.72
C ARG A 64 8.94 -22.20 2.13
N HIS A 65 8.11 -21.51 2.91
CA HIS A 65 7.90 -21.83 4.32
C HIS A 65 6.66 -22.69 4.57
N ASN A 66 5.85 -22.95 3.53
CA ASN A 66 4.59 -23.67 3.61
C ASN A 66 3.66 -23.09 4.70
N ILE A 67 3.59 -21.76 4.72
CA ILE A 67 2.81 -20.98 5.69
C ILE A 67 1.60 -20.35 5.01
N SER A 68 0.55 -20.09 5.78
CA SER A 68 -0.61 -19.35 5.29
C SER A 68 -0.30 -17.85 5.17
N GLN A 69 -1.15 -17.12 4.46
CA GLN A 69 -1.08 -15.66 4.41
C GLN A 69 -1.27 -15.03 5.81
N GLU A 70 -2.07 -15.66 6.67
CA GLU A 70 -2.29 -15.19 8.04
C GLU A 70 -1.02 -15.34 8.90
N ASP A 71 -0.32 -16.48 8.77
CA ASP A 71 0.95 -16.69 9.46
C ASP A 71 2.02 -15.70 9.00
N LEU A 72 2.06 -15.40 7.69
CA LEU A 72 2.95 -14.38 7.13
C LEU A 72 2.64 -12.99 7.69
N ARG A 73 1.35 -12.62 7.81
CA ARG A 73 0.94 -11.35 8.44
C ARG A 73 1.36 -11.26 9.89
N VAL A 74 1.13 -12.32 10.67
CA VAL A 74 1.56 -12.37 12.08
C VAL A 74 3.07 -12.23 12.18
N PHE A 75 3.84 -12.87 11.28
CA PHE A 75 5.29 -12.73 11.23
C PHE A 75 5.74 -11.31 10.85
N LEU A 76 5.08 -10.65 9.90
CA LEU A 76 5.41 -9.28 9.49
C LEU A 76 5.10 -8.25 10.58
N VAL A 77 3.99 -8.42 11.31
CA VAL A 77 3.60 -7.51 12.41
C VAL A 77 4.47 -7.72 13.66
N ASN A 78 4.83 -8.96 13.97
CA ASN A 78 5.62 -9.30 15.17
C ASN A 78 7.10 -9.56 14.89
N GLY A 79 7.53 -9.37 13.65
CA GLY A 79 8.90 -9.58 13.22
C GLY A 79 9.85 -8.59 13.90
N PRO A 80 11.16 -8.85 13.88
CA PRO A 80 12.12 -7.90 14.41
C PRO A 80 11.98 -6.58 13.65
N SER A 81 11.34 -5.59 14.27
CA SER A 81 11.40 -4.20 13.85
C SER A 81 12.87 -3.83 13.83
N GLY A 82 13.41 -3.60 12.63
CA GLY A 82 14.83 -3.31 12.42
C GLY A 82 15.31 -2.28 13.45
N LYS A 83 16.33 -2.67 14.22
CA LYS A 83 17.10 -1.75 15.05
C LYS A 83 18.09 -0.98 14.20
#